data_AF-A0A956DSV6-F1
#
_entry.id   AF-A0A956DSV6-F1
#
_cell.length_a   1.000
_cell.length_b   1.000
_cell.length_c   1.000
_cell.angle_alpha   90.00
_cell.angle_beta   90.00
_cell.angle_gamma   90.00
#
_symmetry.space_group_name_H-M   'P 1'
#
loop_
_entity.id
_entity.type
_entity.pdbx_description
1 polymer ?
#
loop_
_entity_poly.entity_id
_entity_poly.type
_entity_poly.pdbx_seq_one_letter_code
_entity_poly.pdbx_strand_id
1 'polypeptide(L)'
;GRAATLALALTTGLALAGAAAALTRRRPRLTVALVLAPLLLAVALDPLLHEGFRRAPRPMPAIDRAAIYLRDHSPPVGVGRGSGVLTTWDHGFVVAALGERPVLVGGFGPYLDGLDFARIDEIWRRDEAALLELLADHDARWVVAGAGTFLDRIRTPEASSPFFRGEDGLDYLAAPYFTALPLSPLVLGGSGTRERAHLGALMPVYATPEGVGGLSFYAPRLWVYERVAGAVLEGRSDRRRVAAELDLQVQGHALPYLAVAETVDGRFRLRLPLPTGRAGPVATADHYRLHLGGGDTRAIAITEADVREGRRVAF
;
A
#
# COMPACT_ATOMS: atom_id res chain seq x y z
N GLY A 1 -27.60 -25.90 -24.05
CA GLY A 1 -27.54 -27.08 -23.16
C GLY A 1 -27.07 -28.31 -23.91
N ARG A 2 -27.99 -29.12 -24.45
CA ARG A 2 -27.67 -30.45 -25.03
C ARG A 2 -26.74 -30.43 -26.26
N ALA A 3 -26.83 -29.43 -27.13
CA ALA A 3 -25.96 -29.33 -28.32
C ALA A 3 -24.49 -29.05 -27.96
N ALA A 4 -24.24 -28.23 -26.93
CA ALA A 4 -22.88 -27.93 -26.45
C ALA A 4 -22.26 -29.16 -25.76
N THR A 5 -23.05 -29.90 -24.98
CA THR A 5 -22.61 -31.17 -24.36
C THR A 5 -22.26 -32.22 -25.42
N LEU A 6 -23.05 -32.32 -26.49
CA LEU A 6 -22.79 -33.23 -27.60
C LEU A 6 -21.53 -32.84 -28.38
N ALA A 7 -21.36 -31.54 -28.65
CA ALA A 7 -20.16 -31.02 -29.31
C ALA A 7 -18.89 -31.27 -28.48
N LEU A 8 -18.95 -31.05 -27.16
CA LEU A 8 -17.84 -31.30 -26.23
C LEU A 8 -17.50 -32.79 -26.14
N ALA A 9 -18.52 -33.67 -26.10
CA ALA A 9 -18.31 -35.12 -26.08
C ALA A 9 -17.64 -35.60 -27.39
N LEU A 10 -18.08 -35.07 -28.55
CA LEU A 10 -17.51 -35.39 -29.85
C LEU A 10 -16.06 -34.88 -30.00
N THR A 11 -15.77 -33.64 -29.58
CA THR A 11 -14.42 -33.08 -29.66
C THR A 11 -13.46 -33.77 -28.69
N THR A 12 -13.91 -34.11 -27.47
CA THR A 12 -13.12 -34.88 -26.50
C THR A 12 -12.84 -36.30 -27.01
N GLY A 13 -13.84 -36.98 -27.58
CA GLY A 13 -13.68 -38.30 -28.16
C GLY A 13 -12.68 -38.32 -29.33
N LEU A 14 -12.75 -37.33 -30.22
CA LEU A 14 -11.81 -37.17 -31.34
C LEU A 14 -10.39 -36.80 -30.86
N ALA A 15 -10.27 -35.99 -29.80
CA ALA A 15 -8.99 -35.65 -29.17
C ALA A 15 -8.28 -36.89 -28.62
N LEU A 16 -9.02 -37.71 -27.86
CA LEU A 16 -8.49 -38.93 -27.23
C LEU A 16 -8.12 -39.98 -28.27
N ALA A 17 -8.94 -40.16 -29.31
CA ALA A 17 -8.63 -41.05 -30.43
C ALA A 17 -7.39 -40.59 -31.21
N GLY A 18 -7.26 -39.27 -31.45
CA GLY A 18 -6.08 -38.67 -32.09
C GLY A 18 -4.81 -38.80 -31.26
N ALA A 19 -4.90 -38.58 -29.94
CA ALA A 19 -3.78 -38.74 -29.01
C ALA A 19 -3.31 -40.20 -28.93
N ALA A 20 -4.23 -41.17 -28.87
CA ALA A 20 -3.92 -42.59 -28.89
C ALA A 20 -3.22 -43.02 -30.20
N ALA A 21 -3.67 -42.50 -31.35
CA ALA A 21 -3.05 -42.74 -32.65
C ALA A 21 -1.69 -42.02 -32.83
N ALA A 22 -1.47 -40.89 -32.14
CA ALA A 22 -0.20 -40.16 -32.19
C ALA A 22 0.86 -40.77 -31.26
N LEU A 23 0.45 -41.30 -30.10
CA LEU A 23 1.30 -42.04 -29.16
C LEU A 23 1.91 -43.30 -29.79
N THR A 24 1.16 -44.01 -30.63
CA THR A 24 1.67 -45.17 -31.38
C THR A 24 2.69 -44.80 -32.47
N ARG A 25 2.72 -43.55 -32.93
CA ARG A 25 3.61 -43.08 -34.02
C ARG A 25 4.79 -42.21 -33.57
N ARG A 26 5.05 -42.08 -32.25
CA ARG A 26 6.14 -41.26 -31.66
C ARG A 26 6.26 -39.84 -32.24
N ARG A 27 5.13 -39.15 -32.47
CA ARG A 27 5.12 -37.74 -32.92
C ARG A 27 4.59 -36.81 -31.82
N PRO A 28 5.45 -36.35 -30.88
CA PRO A 28 5.00 -35.58 -29.71
C PRO A 28 4.34 -34.25 -30.09
N ARG A 29 4.82 -33.59 -31.15
CA ARG A 29 4.25 -32.31 -31.63
C ARG A 29 2.81 -32.44 -32.14
N LEU A 30 2.49 -33.57 -32.79
CA LEU A 30 1.15 -33.87 -33.30
C LEU A 30 0.19 -34.21 -32.14
N THR A 31 0.71 -34.82 -31.09
CA THR A 31 -0.06 -35.14 -29.87
C THR A 31 -0.47 -33.87 -29.13
N VAL A 32 0.44 -32.91 -28.96
CA VAL A 32 0.14 -31.60 -28.32
C VAL A 32 -0.91 -30.82 -29.13
N ALA A 33 -0.77 -30.78 -30.46
CA ALA A 33 -1.75 -30.11 -31.33
C ALA A 33 -3.14 -30.75 -31.26
N LEU A 34 -3.23 -32.09 -31.22
CA LEU A 34 -4.49 -32.82 -31.15
C LEU A 34 -5.18 -32.73 -29.78
N VAL A 35 -4.44 -32.42 -28.71
CA VAL A 35 -5.00 -32.17 -27.37
C VAL A 35 -5.42 -30.70 -27.21
N LEU A 36 -4.62 -29.75 -27.72
CA LEU A 36 -4.92 -28.32 -27.58
C LEU A 36 -6.02 -27.83 -28.52
N ALA A 37 -6.09 -28.32 -29.76
CA ALA A 37 -7.10 -27.91 -30.73
C ALA A 37 -8.55 -28.11 -30.26
N PRO A 38 -8.96 -29.26 -29.68
CA PRO A 38 -10.31 -29.45 -29.17
C PRO A 38 -10.58 -28.65 -27.90
N LEU A 39 -9.56 -28.37 -27.06
CA LEU A 39 -9.68 -27.46 -25.92
C LEU A 39 -9.96 -26.02 -26.39
N LEU A 40 -9.20 -25.54 -27.37
CA LEU A 40 -9.39 -24.21 -27.97
C LEU A 40 -10.74 -24.12 -28.71
N LEU A 41 -11.16 -25.19 -29.39
CA LEU A 41 -12.47 -25.26 -30.04
C LEU A 41 -13.61 -25.29 -29.02
N ALA A 42 -13.44 -25.99 -27.89
CA ALA A 42 -14.40 -25.96 -26.79
C ALA A 42 -14.52 -24.56 -26.17
N VAL A 43 -13.40 -23.85 -25.97
CA VAL A 43 -13.39 -22.45 -25.51
C VAL A 43 -14.06 -21.52 -26.52
N ALA A 44 -13.84 -21.71 -27.83
CA ALA A 44 -14.43 -20.88 -28.87
C ALA A 44 -15.94 -21.13 -29.09
N LEU A 45 -16.41 -22.35 -28.84
CA LEU A 45 -17.80 -22.76 -29.04
C LEU A 45 -18.67 -22.63 -27.78
N ASP A 46 -18.07 -22.55 -26.60
CA ASP A 46 -18.80 -22.31 -25.35
C ASP A 46 -18.94 -20.80 -25.11
N PRO A 47 -20.14 -20.22 -25.26
CA PRO A 47 -20.33 -18.78 -25.07
C PRO A 47 -20.01 -18.31 -23.65
N LEU A 48 -20.08 -19.16 -22.61
CA LEU A 48 -19.70 -18.78 -21.24
C LEU A 48 -18.18 -18.73 -21.06
N LEU A 49 -17.44 -19.66 -21.66
CA LEU A 49 -15.97 -19.60 -21.68
C LEU A 49 -15.50 -18.46 -22.55
N HIS A 50 -16.07 -18.31 -23.75
CA HIS A 50 -15.76 -17.21 -24.67
C HIS A 50 -16.08 -15.85 -24.08
N GLU A 51 -17.19 -15.70 -23.36
CA GLU A 51 -17.49 -14.49 -22.59
C GLU A 51 -16.51 -14.31 -21.43
N GLY A 52 -16.12 -15.40 -20.76
CA GLY A 52 -15.07 -15.40 -19.73
C GLY A 52 -13.71 -14.89 -20.24
N PHE A 53 -13.32 -15.26 -21.46
CA PHE A 53 -12.10 -14.78 -22.13
C PHE A 53 -12.25 -13.39 -22.78
N ARG A 54 -13.47 -12.99 -23.15
CA ARG A 54 -13.78 -11.64 -23.66
C ARG A 54 -13.95 -10.61 -22.57
N ARG A 55 -14.22 -11.01 -21.34
CA ARG A 55 -14.17 -10.10 -20.19
C ARG A 55 -12.77 -9.51 -20.17
N ALA A 56 -12.70 -8.18 -20.31
CA ALA A 56 -11.47 -7.45 -20.18
C ALA A 56 -10.74 -7.96 -18.93
N PRO A 57 -9.41 -8.19 -18.99
CA PRO A 57 -8.67 -8.66 -17.82
C PRO A 57 -9.06 -7.80 -16.64
N ARG A 58 -9.56 -8.46 -15.58
CA ARG A 58 -9.96 -7.74 -14.36
C ARG A 58 -8.75 -6.89 -13.93
N PRO A 59 -8.96 -5.61 -13.56
CA PRO A 59 -7.87 -4.82 -13.04
C PRO A 59 -7.23 -5.57 -11.87
N MET A 60 -5.90 -5.61 -11.87
CA MET A 60 -5.14 -6.27 -10.83
C MET A 60 -5.52 -5.66 -9.47
N PRO A 61 -5.83 -6.48 -8.45
CA PRO A 61 -6.13 -5.99 -7.11
C PRO A 61 -5.03 -5.07 -6.56
N ALA A 62 -5.43 -4.07 -5.77
CA ALA A 62 -4.53 -3.11 -5.17
C ALA A 62 -3.39 -3.79 -4.37
N ILE A 63 -3.73 -4.85 -3.61
CA ILE A 63 -2.74 -5.58 -2.81
C ILE A 63 -1.74 -6.35 -3.68
N ASP A 64 -2.16 -6.94 -4.80
CA ASP A 64 -1.27 -7.64 -5.72
C ASP A 64 -0.22 -6.68 -6.30
N ARG A 65 -0.63 -5.45 -6.66
CA ARG A 65 0.30 -4.42 -7.13
C ARG A 65 1.30 -3.98 -6.06
N ALA A 66 0.82 -3.77 -4.83
CA ALA A 66 1.68 -3.41 -3.71
C ALA A 66 2.70 -4.53 -3.40
N ALA A 67 2.26 -5.80 -3.46
CA ALA A 67 3.12 -6.95 -3.29
C ALA A 67 4.18 -7.05 -4.40
N ILE A 68 3.79 -6.93 -5.67
CA ILE A 68 4.73 -6.92 -6.81
C ILE A 68 5.74 -5.76 -6.68
N TYR A 69 5.28 -4.57 -6.30
CA TYR A 69 6.17 -3.44 -6.04
C TYR A 69 7.21 -3.79 -4.98
N LEU A 70 6.81 -4.39 -3.85
CA LEU A 70 7.73 -4.82 -2.81
C LEU A 70 8.77 -5.82 -3.34
N ARG A 71 8.36 -6.83 -4.11
CA ARG A 71 9.30 -7.79 -4.72
C ARG A 71 10.37 -7.09 -5.55
N ASP A 72 9.93 -6.17 -6.39
CA ASP A 72 10.76 -5.57 -7.45
C ASP A 72 11.62 -4.38 -6.93
N HIS A 73 11.23 -3.72 -5.83
CA HIS A 73 11.83 -2.46 -5.38
C HIS A 73 12.36 -2.47 -3.94
N SER A 74 12.30 -3.60 -3.23
CA SER A 74 12.92 -3.74 -1.91
C SER A 74 14.11 -4.72 -1.95
N PRO A 75 15.08 -4.61 -1.01
CA PRO A 75 16.20 -5.54 -0.96
C PRO A 75 15.74 -7.01 -0.91
N PRO A 76 16.49 -7.94 -1.53
CA PRO A 76 16.17 -9.37 -1.46
C PRO A 76 16.11 -9.90 -0.02
N VAL A 77 15.23 -10.87 0.23
CA VAL A 77 15.13 -11.55 1.54
C VAL A 77 16.47 -12.20 1.88
N GLY A 78 16.92 -12.05 3.13
CA GLY A 78 18.18 -12.61 3.62
C GLY A 78 19.42 -11.74 3.36
N VAL A 79 19.30 -10.64 2.60
CA VAL A 79 20.36 -9.63 2.47
C VAL A 79 20.20 -8.59 3.58
N GLY A 80 20.74 -8.89 4.75
CA GLY A 80 20.70 -8.01 5.93
C GLY A 80 19.40 -8.11 6.74
N ARG A 81 19.17 -7.09 7.57
CA ARG A 81 17.98 -6.93 8.43
C ARG A 81 16.88 -6.13 7.70
N GLY A 82 15.62 -6.36 8.07
CA GLY A 82 14.50 -5.51 7.65
C GLY A 82 13.73 -5.99 6.41
N SER A 83 13.56 -7.30 6.22
CA SER A 83 12.73 -7.82 5.10
C SER A 83 11.26 -7.98 5.46
N GLY A 84 10.90 -7.92 6.76
CA GLY A 84 9.54 -8.12 7.23
C GLY A 84 8.56 -7.04 6.76
N VAL A 85 7.34 -7.47 6.47
CA VAL A 85 6.22 -6.61 6.07
C VAL A 85 5.07 -6.75 7.07
N LEU A 86 4.61 -5.63 7.62
CA LEU A 86 3.35 -5.55 8.33
C LEU A 86 2.21 -5.19 7.37
N THR A 87 1.13 -5.93 7.41
CA THR A 87 -0.11 -5.67 6.66
C THR A 87 -1.29 -6.27 7.43
N THR A 88 -2.52 -6.02 6.99
CA THR A 88 -3.69 -6.74 7.50
C THR A 88 -3.63 -8.24 7.19
N TRP A 89 -4.31 -9.05 8.00
CA TRP A 89 -4.33 -10.51 7.86
C TRP A 89 -4.70 -10.98 6.44
N ASP A 90 -5.74 -10.40 5.84
CA ASP A 90 -6.23 -10.84 4.52
C ASP A 90 -5.21 -10.62 3.40
N HIS A 91 -4.33 -9.65 3.57
CA HIS A 91 -3.31 -9.27 2.61
C HIS A 91 -2.00 -10.05 2.79
N GLY A 92 -1.80 -10.65 3.98
CA GLY A 92 -0.57 -11.36 4.33
C GLY A 92 -0.17 -12.44 3.34
N PHE A 93 -1.13 -13.29 2.93
CA PHE A 93 -0.87 -14.34 1.96
C PHE A 93 -0.43 -13.80 0.59
N VAL A 94 -1.05 -12.73 0.11
CA VAL A 94 -0.72 -12.11 -1.18
C VAL A 94 0.69 -11.50 -1.13
N VAL A 95 1.02 -10.78 -0.05
CA VAL A 95 2.37 -10.21 0.12
C VAL A 95 3.43 -11.31 0.21
N ALA A 96 3.15 -12.41 0.90
CA ALA A 96 4.07 -13.54 0.96
C ALA A 96 4.27 -14.21 -0.41
N ALA A 97 3.17 -14.47 -1.13
CA ALA A 97 3.19 -15.23 -2.39
C ALA A 97 3.68 -14.41 -3.60
N LEU A 98 3.22 -13.16 -3.75
CA LEU A 98 3.57 -12.30 -4.89
C LEU A 98 4.73 -11.36 -4.57
N GLY A 99 4.82 -10.90 -3.33
CA GLY A 99 5.88 -10.00 -2.89
C GLY A 99 7.17 -10.73 -2.54
N GLU A 100 7.11 -12.05 -2.31
CA GLU A 100 8.25 -12.86 -1.87
C GLU A 100 8.92 -12.22 -0.64
N ARG A 101 8.10 -11.81 0.33
CA ARG A 101 8.55 -11.19 1.58
C ARG A 101 7.97 -11.89 2.80
N PRO A 102 8.75 -11.99 3.91
CA PRO A 102 8.18 -12.43 5.18
C PRO A 102 7.13 -11.43 5.66
N VAL A 103 5.99 -11.96 6.08
CA VAL A 103 4.88 -11.16 6.63
C VAL A 103 4.73 -11.44 8.12
N LEU A 104 4.45 -10.39 8.89
CA LEU A 104 4.21 -10.49 10.33
C LEU A 104 2.84 -11.13 10.61
N VAL A 105 1.91 -10.99 9.66
CA VAL A 105 0.54 -11.48 9.77
C VAL A 105 0.19 -12.30 8.55
N GLY A 106 -0.09 -13.58 8.75
CA GLY A 106 -0.57 -14.50 7.74
C GLY A 106 -0.39 -15.92 8.24
N GLY A 107 -1.44 -16.74 8.20
CA GLY A 107 -1.51 -18.06 8.86
C GLY A 107 -0.53 -19.14 8.39
N PHE A 108 0.54 -18.78 7.67
CA PHE A 108 1.52 -19.68 7.08
C PHE A 108 2.99 -19.21 7.30
N GLY A 109 3.25 -18.27 8.22
CA GLY A 109 4.60 -17.75 8.51
C GLY A 109 5.14 -18.13 9.90
N PRO A 110 6.46 -18.00 10.13
CA PRO A 110 7.11 -18.33 11.41
C PRO A 110 6.87 -17.30 12.52
N TYR A 111 6.16 -16.20 12.24
CA TYR A 111 6.02 -15.03 13.12
C TYR A 111 4.71 -14.98 13.92
N LEU A 112 3.95 -16.09 13.97
CA LEU A 112 2.68 -16.11 14.69
C LEU A 112 2.69 -17.16 15.78
N ASP A 113 2.99 -16.72 16.99
CA ASP A 113 2.29 -17.27 18.15
C ASP A 113 0.95 -16.53 18.36
N GLY A 114 0.07 -17.06 19.21
CA GLY A 114 -1.26 -16.47 19.44
C GLY A 114 -1.20 -15.08 20.11
N LEU A 115 -0.11 -14.72 20.78
CA LEU A 115 0.06 -13.42 21.45
C LEU A 115 0.39 -12.34 20.41
N ASP A 116 1.21 -12.66 19.43
CA ASP A 116 1.56 -11.75 18.33
C ASP A 116 0.32 -11.38 17.49
N PHE A 117 -0.62 -12.30 17.28
CA PHE A 117 -1.86 -11.98 16.56
C PHE A 117 -2.67 -10.86 17.23
N ALA A 118 -2.91 -10.95 18.55
CA ALA A 118 -3.66 -9.95 19.28
C ALA A 118 -2.93 -8.60 19.31
N ARG A 119 -1.61 -8.62 19.51
CA ARG A 119 -0.76 -7.43 19.47
C ARG A 119 -0.85 -6.72 18.12
N ILE A 120 -0.87 -7.48 17.02
CA ILE A 120 -0.94 -6.91 15.68
C ILE A 120 -2.35 -6.39 15.34
N ASP A 121 -3.44 -7.00 15.82
CA ASP A 121 -4.76 -6.38 15.64
C ASP A 121 -4.88 -5.07 16.43
N GLU A 122 -4.31 -5.02 17.64
CA GLU A 122 -4.32 -3.82 18.47
C GLU A 122 -3.47 -2.68 17.88
N ILE A 123 -2.36 -2.99 17.21
CA ILE A 123 -1.37 -2.00 16.78
C ILE A 123 -1.97 -0.85 15.96
N TRP A 124 -2.99 -1.15 15.14
CA TRP A 124 -3.65 -0.17 14.28
C TRP A 124 -4.40 0.92 15.06
N ARG A 125 -4.65 0.70 16.35
CA ARG A 125 -5.31 1.63 17.28
C ARG A 125 -4.31 2.31 18.23
N ARG A 126 -3.03 1.90 18.19
CA ARG A 126 -1.94 2.47 19.00
C ARG A 126 -1.24 3.58 18.23
N ASP A 127 -0.26 4.22 18.84
CA ASP A 127 0.53 5.28 18.21
C ASP A 127 1.68 4.75 17.33
N GLU A 128 2.36 5.68 16.65
CA GLU A 128 3.49 5.35 15.79
C GLU A 128 4.65 4.72 16.58
N ALA A 129 4.86 5.10 17.85
CA ALA A 129 5.93 4.53 18.66
C ALA A 129 5.71 3.03 18.89
N ALA A 130 4.51 2.64 19.32
CA ALA A 130 4.14 1.24 19.49
C ALA A 130 4.27 0.44 18.18
N LEU A 131 3.86 1.03 17.05
CA LEU A 131 4.05 0.42 15.74
C LEU A 131 5.52 0.19 15.42
N LEU A 132 6.38 1.18 15.64
CA LEU A 132 7.82 1.06 15.38
C LEU A 132 8.49 0.02 16.26
N GLU A 133 8.06 -0.11 17.52
CA GLU A 133 8.51 -1.17 18.44
C GLU A 133 8.15 -2.55 17.90
N LEU A 134 6.88 -2.76 17.50
CA LEU A 134 6.45 -4.01 16.87
C LEU A 134 7.29 -4.31 15.61
N LEU A 135 7.50 -3.32 14.74
CA LEU A 135 8.33 -3.51 13.55
C LEU A 135 9.80 -3.83 13.91
N ALA A 136 10.32 -3.31 15.02
CA ALA A 136 11.68 -3.60 15.47
C ALA A 136 11.81 -5.03 16.01
N ASP A 137 10.86 -5.47 16.83
CA ASP A 137 10.83 -6.80 17.44
C ASP A 137 10.82 -7.92 16.38
N HIS A 138 10.16 -7.69 15.25
CA HIS A 138 10.04 -8.67 14.17
C HIS A 138 10.96 -8.41 12.97
N ASP A 139 11.93 -7.49 13.10
CA ASP A 139 12.83 -7.08 12.02
C ASP A 139 12.07 -6.72 10.71
N ALA A 140 10.95 -6.03 10.88
CA ALA A 140 10.13 -5.52 9.80
C ALA A 140 10.55 -4.10 9.43
N ARG A 141 10.58 -3.83 8.13
CA ARG A 141 10.89 -2.52 7.56
C ARG A 141 9.72 -1.94 6.79
N TRP A 142 8.78 -2.77 6.34
CA TRP A 142 7.75 -2.34 5.43
C TRP A 142 6.38 -2.40 6.09
N VAL A 143 5.51 -1.46 5.74
CA VAL A 143 4.10 -1.48 6.11
C VAL A 143 3.27 -1.33 4.85
N VAL A 144 2.26 -2.16 4.65
CA VAL A 144 1.25 -2.01 3.61
C VAL A 144 -0.08 -1.69 4.26
N ALA A 145 -0.53 -0.45 4.12
CA ALA A 145 -1.76 0.04 4.71
C ALA A 145 -2.28 1.24 3.93
N GLY A 146 -3.56 1.57 4.05
CA GLY A 146 -4.14 2.74 3.40
C GLY A 146 -5.62 2.89 3.70
N ALA A 147 -6.32 3.65 2.86
CA ALA A 147 -7.76 3.87 3.02
C ALA A 147 -8.54 2.55 3.08
N GLY A 148 -8.18 1.54 2.28
CA GLY A 148 -8.83 0.22 2.31
C GLY A 148 -8.70 -0.48 3.67
N THR A 149 -7.51 -0.41 4.30
CA THR A 149 -7.27 -0.98 5.64
C THR A 149 -8.20 -0.36 6.69
N PHE A 150 -8.32 0.97 6.70
CA PHE A 150 -9.08 1.69 7.73
C PHE A 150 -10.60 1.63 7.47
N LEU A 151 -11.04 1.66 6.21
CA LEU A 151 -12.45 1.51 5.85
C LEU A 151 -13.03 0.15 6.22
N ASP A 152 -12.29 -0.91 5.92
CA ASP A 152 -12.83 -2.27 5.99
C ASP A 152 -12.71 -2.87 7.40
N ARG A 153 -11.70 -2.44 8.19
CA ARG A 153 -11.29 -3.17 9.40
C ARG A 153 -11.24 -2.35 10.68
N ILE A 154 -10.94 -1.05 10.60
CA ILE A 154 -10.64 -0.26 11.80
C ILE A 154 -11.79 0.67 12.10
N ARG A 155 -12.59 0.30 13.10
CA ARG A 155 -13.70 1.09 13.62
C ARG A 155 -13.45 1.43 15.07
N THR A 156 -13.87 2.64 15.46
CA THR A 156 -13.93 3.06 16.86
C THR A 156 -15.39 3.33 17.23
N PRO A 157 -15.76 3.24 18.52
CA PRO A 157 -17.06 3.69 18.99
C PRO A 157 -17.37 5.15 18.61
N GLU A 158 -16.34 6.00 18.59
CA GLU A 158 -16.45 7.44 18.33
C GLU A 158 -16.53 7.78 16.84
N ALA A 159 -15.95 6.94 15.97
CA ALA A 159 -15.99 7.12 14.52
C ALA A 159 -15.83 5.79 13.77
N SER A 160 -16.79 5.46 12.92
CA SER A 160 -16.85 4.20 12.17
C SER A 160 -16.14 4.24 10.81
N SER A 161 -15.72 5.41 10.34
CA SER A 161 -15.16 5.62 9.01
C SER A 161 -14.17 6.79 8.99
N PRO A 162 -13.05 6.70 8.23
CA PRO A 162 -12.18 7.83 7.96
C PRO A 162 -12.82 8.92 7.10
N PHE A 163 -13.98 8.64 6.50
CA PHE A 163 -14.72 9.58 5.66
C PHE A 163 -16.18 9.76 6.08
N PHE A 164 -16.72 10.96 5.86
CA PHE A 164 -18.15 11.28 6.03
C PHE A 164 -18.75 11.83 4.74
N ARG A 165 -20.04 11.58 4.52
CA ARG A 165 -20.78 12.05 3.34
C ARG A 165 -21.17 13.52 3.51
N GLY A 166 -20.73 14.38 2.59
CA GLY A 166 -21.17 15.77 2.49
C GLY A 166 -22.54 15.91 1.81
N GLU A 167 -23.12 17.11 1.91
CA GLU A 167 -24.42 17.44 1.30
C GLU A 167 -24.37 17.41 -0.25
N ASP A 168 -23.20 17.65 -0.81
CA ASP A 168 -22.91 17.57 -2.25
C ASP A 168 -22.82 16.13 -2.78
N GLY A 169 -22.93 15.15 -1.89
CA GLY A 169 -22.73 13.75 -2.26
C GLY A 169 -21.28 13.44 -2.61
N LEU A 170 -20.31 14.07 -1.95
CA LEU A 170 -18.92 13.61 -1.94
C LEU A 170 -18.51 13.23 -0.51
N ASP A 171 -17.51 12.38 -0.39
CA ASP A 171 -16.98 11.93 0.89
C ASP A 171 -15.75 12.76 1.28
N TYR A 172 -15.71 13.22 2.51
CA TYR A 172 -14.70 14.11 3.09
C TYR A 172 -14.00 13.47 4.28
N LEU A 173 -12.81 13.93 4.64
CA LEU A 173 -12.07 13.46 5.82
C LEU A 173 -12.83 13.70 7.12
N ALA A 174 -13.05 12.64 7.89
CA ALA A 174 -13.69 12.73 9.19
C ALA A 174 -12.68 13.10 10.29
N ALA A 175 -12.59 14.39 10.62
CA ALA A 175 -11.69 14.87 11.68
C ALA A 175 -11.80 14.11 13.03
N PRO A 176 -13.00 13.73 13.52
CA PRO A 176 -13.12 12.89 14.73
C PRO A 176 -12.40 11.54 14.60
N TYR A 177 -12.46 10.90 13.44
CA TYR A 177 -11.76 9.63 13.18
C TYR A 177 -10.23 9.80 13.24
N PHE A 178 -9.72 10.87 12.62
CA PHE A 178 -8.29 11.15 12.62
C PHE A 178 -7.74 11.54 13.99
N THR A 179 -8.60 12.14 14.82
CA THR A 179 -8.29 12.44 16.22
C THR A 179 -8.26 11.16 17.07
N ALA A 180 -9.23 10.27 16.88
CA ALA A 180 -9.40 9.05 17.67
C ALA A 180 -8.35 7.97 17.36
N LEU A 181 -7.89 7.87 16.11
CA LEU A 181 -6.96 6.82 15.68
C LEU A 181 -5.57 7.40 15.35
N PRO A 182 -4.55 7.10 16.18
CA PRO A 182 -3.24 7.71 16.01
C PRO A 182 -2.55 7.44 14.67
N LEU A 183 -2.81 6.27 14.06
CA LEU A 183 -2.25 5.83 12.78
C LEU A 183 -3.14 6.15 11.57
N SER A 184 -4.24 6.86 11.76
CA SER A 184 -5.10 7.34 10.67
C SER A 184 -4.38 8.12 9.55
N PRO A 185 -3.24 8.83 9.78
CA PRO A 185 -2.45 9.40 8.68
C PRO A 185 -2.00 8.38 7.61
N LEU A 186 -1.96 7.08 7.90
CA LEU A 186 -1.68 6.04 6.89
C LEU A 186 -2.71 6.04 5.73
N VAL A 187 -3.90 6.62 5.92
CA VAL A 187 -4.90 6.83 4.86
C VAL A 187 -4.40 7.88 3.84
N LEU A 188 -3.57 8.83 4.29
CA LEU A 188 -3.10 10.01 3.55
C LEU A 188 -1.60 9.96 3.25
N GLY A 189 -1.02 8.78 3.06
CA GLY A 189 0.43 8.68 2.79
C GLY A 189 1.29 9.09 3.99
N GLY A 190 0.77 9.01 5.21
CA GLY A 190 1.44 9.46 6.43
C GLY A 190 1.33 10.97 6.69
N SER A 191 0.64 11.72 5.84
CA SER A 191 0.39 13.16 6.04
C SER A 191 -0.50 13.42 7.25
N GLY A 192 -0.16 14.45 8.02
CA GLY A 192 -1.00 14.97 9.09
C GLY A 192 -2.22 15.74 8.56
N THR A 193 -3.05 16.15 9.51
CA THR A 193 -4.15 17.11 9.34
C THR A 193 -3.96 18.29 10.29
N ARG A 194 -4.93 19.21 10.38
CA ARG A 194 -4.88 20.26 11.40
C ARG A 194 -5.03 19.70 12.82
N GLU A 195 -5.72 18.58 12.96
CA GLU A 195 -6.06 17.94 14.22
C GLU A 195 -5.03 16.88 14.62
N ARG A 196 -4.32 16.31 13.64
CA ARG A 196 -3.44 15.16 13.84
C ARG A 196 -2.06 15.36 13.22
N ALA A 197 -1.01 15.08 13.99
CA ALA A 197 0.36 15.08 13.48
C ALA A 197 0.57 14.00 12.40
N HIS A 198 1.54 14.23 11.53
CA HIS A 198 2.00 13.25 10.55
C HIS A 198 2.75 12.08 11.21
N LEU A 199 3.04 11.06 10.43
CA LEU A 199 3.92 9.95 10.83
C LEU A 199 5.36 10.32 10.51
N GLY A 200 6.23 10.36 11.51
CA GLY A 200 7.59 10.87 11.37
C GLY A 200 8.61 9.82 10.90
N ALA A 201 8.25 8.53 10.93
CA ALA A 201 9.17 7.41 10.71
C ALA A 201 8.72 6.46 9.59
N LEU A 202 7.66 6.80 8.87
CA LEU A 202 7.12 6.00 7.77
C LEU A 202 7.11 6.81 6.48
N MET A 203 8.00 6.47 5.56
CA MET A 203 8.12 7.11 4.25
C MET A 203 7.21 6.38 3.26
N PRO A 204 6.18 7.00 2.66
CA PRO A 204 5.47 6.38 1.55
C PRO A 204 6.42 6.24 0.35
N VAL A 205 6.53 5.04 -0.20
CA VAL A 205 7.39 4.73 -1.35
C VAL A 205 6.61 4.33 -2.59
N TYR A 206 5.37 3.86 -2.38
CA TYR A 206 4.44 3.49 -3.45
C TYR A 206 3.01 3.71 -2.98
N ALA A 207 2.13 3.98 -3.95
CA ALA A 207 0.70 4.00 -3.76
C ALA A 207 0.03 3.27 -4.92
N THR A 208 -1.05 2.56 -4.65
CA THR A 208 -1.81 1.87 -5.70
C THR A 208 -2.54 2.90 -6.58
N PRO A 209 -2.58 2.74 -7.91
CA PRO A 209 -3.28 3.67 -8.79
C PRO A 209 -4.79 3.71 -8.52
N GLU A 210 -5.36 2.63 -8.01
CA GLU A 210 -6.77 2.56 -7.63
C GLU A 210 -7.07 3.52 -6.46
N GLY A 211 -7.83 4.57 -6.76
CA GLY A 211 -8.36 5.48 -5.75
C GLY A 211 -9.60 4.91 -5.05
N VAL A 212 -9.92 5.43 -3.87
CA VAL A 212 -11.23 5.25 -3.24
C VAL A 212 -12.25 6.12 -3.98
N GLY A 213 -13.28 5.51 -4.55
CA GLY A 213 -14.34 6.23 -5.26
C GLY A 213 -15.23 7.02 -4.31
N GLY A 214 -15.82 8.11 -4.81
CA GLY A 214 -16.78 8.94 -4.06
C GLY A 214 -16.17 10.02 -3.18
N LEU A 215 -14.84 10.06 -3.04
CA LEU A 215 -14.14 11.10 -2.27
C LEU A 215 -14.08 12.44 -3.02
N SER A 216 -14.05 13.54 -2.28
CA SER A 216 -13.81 14.89 -2.81
C SER A 216 -12.35 15.15 -3.23
N PHE A 217 -11.47 14.18 -2.99
CA PHE A 217 -10.04 14.22 -3.34
C PHE A 217 -9.55 12.82 -3.71
N TYR A 218 -8.38 12.72 -4.35
CA TYR A 218 -7.79 11.42 -4.65
C TYR A 218 -7.15 10.80 -3.39
N ALA A 219 -7.56 9.58 -3.04
CA ALA A 219 -6.89 8.80 -2.01
C ALA A 219 -6.61 7.37 -2.54
N PRO A 220 -5.35 6.95 -2.66
CA PRO A 220 -4.99 5.58 -2.99
C PRO A 220 -5.63 4.59 -2.02
N ARG A 221 -6.06 3.43 -2.52
CA ARG A 221 -6.58 2.35 -1.67
C ARG A 221 -5.52 1.84 -0.70
N LEU A 222 -4.30 1.62 -1.17
CA LEU A 222 -3.17 1.17 -0.35
C LEU A 222 -1.92 1.98 -0.66
N TRP A 223 -1.11 2.12 0.38
CA TRP A 223 0.25 2.64 0.33
C TRP A 223 1.22 1.56 0.78
N VAL A 224 2.46 1.63 0.28
CA VAL A 224 3.60 0.92 0.82
C VAL A 224 4.50 1.95 1.50
N TYR A 225 4.80 1.70 2.76
CA TYR A 225 5.66 2.53 3.58
C TYR A 225 6.97 1.81 3.87
N GLU A 226 8.04 2.59 3.88
CA GLU A 226 9.33 2.19 4.43
C GLU A 226 9.53 2.80 5.81
N ARG A 227 9.95 1.99 6.79
CA ARG A 227 10.43 2.47 8.08
C ARG A 227 11.77 3.17 7.90
N VAL A 228 11.81 4.44 8.24
CA VAL A 228 13.00 5.31 8.13
C VAL A 228 13.31 6.01 9.45
N ALA A 229 14.54 6.49 9.57
CA ALA A 229 14.94 7.30 10.71
C ALA A 229 14.29 8.70 10.69
N GLY A 230 13.94 9.25 9.52
CA GLY A 230 13.30 10.57 9.36
C GLY A 230 14.23 11.74 9.70
N ALA A 231 14.37 12.69 8.77
CA ALA A 231 15.21 13.87 8.96
C ALA A 231 14.67 14.73 10.11
N VAL A 232 15.55 15.32 10.92
CA VAL A 232 15.17 16.06 12.12
C VAL A 232 15.38 17.55 11.90
N LEU A 233 14.32 18.34 12.04
CA LEU A 233 14.36 19.80 12.02
C LEU A 233 14.07 20.30 13.43
N GLU A 234 14.95 21.13 13.95
CA GLU A 234 14.81 21.76 15.26
C GLU A 234 14.99 23.26 15.12
N GLY A 235 14.18 24.02 15.85
CA GLY A 235 14.26 25.46 15.79
C GLY A 235 13.44 26.14 16.87
N ARG A 236 13.28 27.45 16.70
CA ARG A 236 12.45 28.28 17.56
C ARG A 236 11.25 28.82 16.80
N SER A 237 10.14 28.97 17.49
CA SER A 237 8.91 29.56 16.97
C SER A 237 8.15 30.23 18.11
N ASP A 238 7.47 31.33 17.78
CA ASP A 238 6.52 32.02 18.65
C ASP A 238 5.10 31.42 18.55
N ARG A 239 4.85 30.57 17.56
CA ARG A 239 3.58 29.85 17.40
C ARG A 239 3.53 28.63 18.29
N ARG A 240 2.32 28.28 18.71
CA ARG A 240 2.04 27.00 19.36
C ARG A 240 2.34 25.79 18.46
N ARG A 241 2.22 25.95 17.14
CA ARG A 241 2.46 24.89 16.16
C ARG A 241 3.27 25.40 14.98
N VAL A 242 4.19 24.56 14.52
CA VAL A 242 4.95 24.71 13.29
C VAL A 242 4.48 23.67 12.29
N ALA A 243 4.38 24.06 11.03
CA ALA A 243 3.98 23.18 9.94
C ALA A 243 5.00 23.20 8.81
N ALA A 244 5.27 22.04 8.21
CA ALA A 244 6.02 21.93 6.97
C ALA A 244 5.13 21.29 5.90
N GLU A 245 4.94 21.98 4.79
CA GLU A 245 4.18 21.49 3.65
C GLU A 245 5.12 21.01 2.54
N LEU A 246 4.74 19.94 1.86
CA LEU A 246 5.43 19.42 0.69
C LEU A 246 4.40 18.96 -0.34
N ASP A 247 4.54 19.39 -1.59
CA ASP A 247 3.65 18.95 -2.64
C ASP A 247 4.12 17.58 -3.16
N LEU A 248 3.19 16.63 -3.24
CA LEU A 248 3.43 15.29 -3.77
C LEU A 248 2.76 15.12 -5.13
N GLN A 249 3.36 14.29 -5.98
CA GLN A 249 2.71 13.71 -7.15
C GLN A 249 2.62 12.20 -6.96
N VAL A 250 1.39 11.69 -6.87
CA VAL A 250 1.09 10.29 -6.56
C VAL A 250 0.21 9.74 -7.66
N GLN A 251 0.76 8.84 -8.48
CA GLN A 251 0.04 8.23 -9.60
C GLN A 251 -0.59 9.28 -10.55
N GLY A 252 0.08 10.41 -10.75
CA GLY A 252 -0.39 11.52 -11.59
C GLY A 252 -1.36 12.49 -10.90
N HIS A 253 -1.63 12.30 -9.61
CA HIS A 253 -2.46 13.20 -8.81
C HIS A 253 -1.62 14.05 -7.86
N ALA A 254 -1.90 15.34 -7.81
CA ALA A 254 -1.31 16.24 -6.83
C ALA A 254 -1.94 16.01 -5.44
N LEU A 255 -1.12 15.76 -4.43
CA LEU A 255 -1.55 15.61 -3.04
C LEU A 255 -0.68 16.46 -2.12
N PRO A 256 -1.26 17.24 -1.19
CA PRO A 256 -0.47 17.94 -0.19
C PRO A 256 0.00 16.95 0.88
N TYR A 257 1.26 17.10 1.30
CA TYR A 257 1.79 16.50 2.52
C TYR A 257 1.96 17.60 3.56
N LEU A 258 1.44 17.35 4.77
CA LEU A 258 1.51 18.27 5.89
C LEU A 258 2.17 17.55 7.07
N ALA A 259 3.28 18.11 7.54
CA ALA A 259 3.91 17.72 8.80
C ALA A 259 3.69 18.81 9.85
N VAL A 260 3.31 18.43 11.07
CA VAL A 260 2.99 19.37 12.16
C VAL A 260 3.71 18.95 13.44
N ALA A 261 4.28 19.94 14.14
CA ALA A 261 4.80 19.77 15.49
C ALA A 261 4.26 20.86 16.42
N GLU A 262 4.06 20.51 17.68
CA GLU A 262 3.85 21.49 18.75
C GLU A 262 5.16 22.17 19.13
N THR A 263 5.06 23.41 19.55
CA THR A 263 6.15 24.18 20.14
C THR A 263 6.04 24.11 21.66
N VAL A 264 7.13 23.73 22.32
CA VAL A 264 7.27 23.67 23.78
C VAL A 264 8.40 24.63 24.18
N ASP A 265 8.13 25.58 25.07
CA ASP A 265 9.08 26.62 25.50
C ASP A 265 9.74 27.39 24.35
N GLY A 266 8.93 27.71 23.33
CA GLY A 266 9.38 28.42 22.12
C GLY A 266 10.29 27.60 21.21
N ARG A 267 10.38 26.28 21.41
CA ARG A 267 11.16 25.35 20.58
C ARG A 267 10.28 24.29 19.97
N PHE A 268 10.61 23.86 18.76
CA PHE A 268 9.93 22.75 18.10
C PHE A 268 10.94 21.72 17.62
N ARG A 269 10.45 20.48 17.44
CA ARG A 269 11.17 19.39 16.81
C ARG A 269 10.22 18.68 15.84
N LEU A 270 10.57 18.69 14.57
CA LEU A 270 9.81 18.05 13.50
C LEU A 270 10.64 16.91 12.91
N ARG A 271 10.04 15.74 12.70
CA ARG A 271 10.70 14.58 12.09
C ARG A 271 10.06 14.31 10.73
N LEU A 272 10.80 14.47 9.64
CA LEU A 272 10.29 14.42 8.27
C LEU A 272 10.71 13.11 7.58
N PRO A 273 9.76 12.24 7.17
CA PRO A 273 10.06 10.95 6.57
C PRO A 273 10.29 11.02 5.06
N LEU A 274 10.07 12.17 4.41
CA LEU A 274 10.11 12.29 2.96
C LEU A 274 11.28 13.18 2.51
N PRO A 275 12.13 12.69 1.58
CA PRO A 275 13.13 13.55 0.95
C PRO A 275 12.48 14.43 -0.12
N THR A 276 13.11 15.55 -0.44
CA THR A 276 12.69 16.45 -1.51
C THR A 276 13.31 16.08 -2.86
N GLY A 277 12.68 16.50 -3.96
CA GLY A 277 13.16 16.23 -5.33
C GLY A 277 13.17 14.75 -5.72
N ARG A 278 12.40 13.91 -5.01
CA ARG A 278 12.32 12.47 -5.27
C ARG A 278 11.47 12.22 -6.50
N ALA A 279 11.95 11.37 -7.41
CA ALA A 279 11.16 10.84 -8.52
C ALA A 279 10.56 9.47 -8.20
N GLY A 280 9.58 9.03 -8.98
CA GLY A 280 9.00 7.69 -8.91
C GLY A 280 7.49 7.69 -8.63
N PRO A 281 6.94 6.57 -8.12
CA PRO A 281 5.50 6.42 -7.87
C PRO A 281 4.92 7.41 -6.86
N VAL A 282 5.77 7.90 -5.96
CA VAL A 282 5.50 8.99 -5.02
C VAL A 282 6.60 10.01 -5.22
N ALA A 283 6.37 10.98 -6.09
CA ALA A 283 7.32 12.05 -6.36
C ALA A 283 7.09 13.24 -5.41
N THR A 284 8.16 13.94 -5.06
CA THR A 284 8.14 15.07 -4.13
C THR A 284 8.66 16.34 -4.79
N ALA A 285 8.11 17.49 -4.40
CA ALA A 285 8.65 18.79 -4.79
C ALA A 285 10.08 19.00 -4.26
N ASP A 286 10.78 19.98 -4.82
CA ASP A 286 12.21 20.22 -4.52
C ASP A 286 12.47 20.73 -3.10
N HIS A 287 11.46 21.31 -2.44
CA HIS A 287 11.58 21.93 -1.13
C HIS A 287 10.30 21.75 -0.30
N TYR A 288 10.47 21.59 1.01
CA TYR A 288 9.42 21.86 1.99
C TYR A 288 9.20 23.37 2.16
N ARG A 289 7.96 23.76 2.45
CA ARG A 289 7.58 25.10 2.92
C ARG A 289 7.35 25.04 4.43
N LEU A 290 8.32 25.51 5.22
CA LEU A 290 8.25 25.55 6.68
C LEU A 290 7.65 26.86 7.17
N HIS A 291 6.55 26.79 7.91
CA HIS A 291 5.80 27.93 8.43
C HIS A 291 6.06 28.14 9.93
N LEU A 292 6.75 29.22 10.28
CA LEU A 292 7.26 29.44 11.65
C LEU A 292 6.43 30.43 12.49
N GLY A 293 5.68 31.36 11.89
CA GLY A 293 5.19 32.53 12.63
C GLY A 293 5.13 33.77 11.75
N GLY A 294 4.25 34.74 12.03
CA GLY A 294 4.31 36.09 11.41
C GLY A 294 4.30 36.20 9.87
N GLY A 295 3.94 35.14 9.14
CA GLY A 295 4.09 35.07 7.68
C GLY A 295 5.45 34.55 7.19
N ASP A 296 6.39 34.29 8.09
CA ASP A 296 7.69 33.69 7.78
C ASP A 296 7.51 32.26 7.25
N THR A 297 8.01 32.05 6.03
CA THR A 297 8.02 30.76 5.34
C THR A 297 9.41 30.52 4.79
N ARG A 298 10.00 29.37 5.15
CA ARG A 298 11.34 28.98 4.70
C ARG A 298 11.28 27.77 3.78
N ALA A 299 12.07 27.79 2.72
CA ALA A 299 12.25 26.65 1.83
C ALA A 299 13.34 25.74 2.38
N ILE A 300 13.06 24.43 2.48
CA ILE A 300 14.01 23.45 3.05
C ILE A 300 14.14 22.26 2.11
N ALA A 301 15.37 21.97 1.68
CA ALA A 301 15.69 20.76 0.95
C ALA A 301 16.12 19.65 1.93
N ILE A 302 15.66 18.42 1.70
CA ILE A 302 15.99 17.27 2.54
C ILE A 302 16.42 16.12 1.64
N THR A 303 17.63 15.63 1.82
CA THR A 303 18.14 14.52 1.00
C THR A 303 17.61 13.17 1.49
N GLU A 304 17.67 12.16 0.62
CA GLU A 304 17.34 10.79 1.02
C GLU A 304 18.26 10.27 2.13
N ALA A 305 19.54 10.69 2.15
CA ALA A 305 20.46 10.34 3.23
C ALA A 305 20.03 10.94 4.58
N ASP A 306 19.57 12.19 4.59
CA ASP A 306 19.09 12.83 5.82
C ASP A 306 17.91 12.07 6.42
N VAL A 307 16.99 11.60 5.57
CA VAL A 307 15.84 10.79 5.98
C VAL A 307 16.25 9.41 6.47
N ARG A 308 17.11 8.70 5.73
CA ARG A 308 17.47 7.31 6.07
C ARG A 308 18.31 7.23 7.34
N GLU A 309 19.19 8.21 7.56
CA GLU A 309 20.11 8.24 8.70
C GLU A 309 19.59 9.09 9.87
N GLY A 310 18.50 9.83 9.68
CA GLY A 310 17.90 10.67 10.71
C GLY A 310 18.75 11.89 11.06
N ARG A 311 19.40 12.47 10.05
CA ARG A 311 20.29 13.63 10.24
C ARG A 311 19.51 14.86 10.65
N ARG A 312 20.18 15.74 11.39
CA ARG A 312 19.66 17.08 11.68
C ARG A 312 19.87 17.98 10.47
N VAL A 313 18.81 18.64 10.02
CA VAL A 313 18.83 19.55 8.87
C VAL A 313 18.71 20.99 9.37
N ALA A 314 19.64 21.84 8.93
CA ALA A 314 19.63 23.28 9.23
C ALA A 314 18.78 24.05 8.21
N PHE A 315 18.17 25.17 8.64
CA PHE A 315 17.30 26.03 7.82
C PHE A 315 17.19 27.46 8.39
#